data_AF-A0A7X7DUA8-F1
#
_entry.id   AF-A0A7X7DUA8-F1
#
_cell.length_a   1.000
_cell.length_b   1.000
_cell.length_c   1.000
_cell.angle_alpha   90.00
_cell.angle_beta   90.00
_cell.angle_gamma   90.00
#
_symmetry.space_group_name_H-M   'P 1'
#
loop_
_entity.id
_entity.type
_entity.pdbx_description
1 polymer ?
#
loop_
_entity_poly.entity_id
_entity_poly.type
_entity_poly.pdbx_seq_one_letter_code
_entity_poly.pdbx_strand_id
1 'polypeptide(L)'
;VVEAASKKATVLKTIPGENSYGPRWSPDGKSLLFNHWDERSSDWVFGVATIADGSFRVLAPEQKGIYSPFWSADGASVYGQDLDTLYRIDAESGAVVERRPLASVTGGEAMVSSALRFSLSPDGTMWLFDAEVEDTGKLMKHGEPLNSAVFLHTPADGKTRRLTPETICAMHPSWLPGGREFLFAGYGPKEAKRKGSPFAIFRRGFDGTKTTLLIKDGDSPSAGL
;
A
#
# COMPACT_ATOMS: atom_id res chain seq x y z
N VAL A 1 -3.82 -16.67 7.85
CA VAL A 1 -3.23 -15.83 8.93
C VAL A 1 -2.33 -16.69 9.79
N VAL A 2 -1.13 -16.24 10.11
CA VAL A 2 -0.24 -16.91 11.08
C VAL A 2 0.00 -15.96 12.23
N GLU A 3 -0.29 -16.42 13.45
CA GLU A 3 0.07 -15.69 14.67
C GLU A 3 1.57 -15.92 14.94
N ALA A 4 2.33 -14.84 15.11
CA ALA A 4 3.79 -14.90 15.02
C ALA A 4 4.45 -15.62 16.20
N ALA A 5 3.91 -15.47 17.41
CA ALA A 5 4.52 -16.00 18.64
C ALA A 5 4.30 -17.52 18.77
N SER A 6 3.07 -17.98 18.59
CA SER A 6 2.66 -19.37 18.65
C SER A 6 2.80 -20.11 17.32
N LYS A 7 3.06 -19.41 16.22
CA LYS A 7 3.12 -19.95 14.84
C LYS A 7 1.83 -20.64 14.40
N LYS A 8 0.72 -20.37 15.09
CA LYS A 8 -0.56 -21.00 14.77
C LYS A 8 -1.09 -20.41 13.47
N ALA A 9 -1.39 -21.29 12.51
CA ALA A 9 -2.00 -20.91 11.25
C ALA A 9 -3.52 -21.08 11.30
N THR A 10 -4.24 -20.04 10.90
CA THR A 10 -5.68 -20.04 10.66
C THR A 10 -5.96 -19.81 9.18
N VAL A 11 -6.73 -20.71 8.57
CA VAL A 11 -7.19 -20.59 7.18
C VAL A 11 -8.63 -20.10 7.19
N LEU A 12 -8.89 -18.99 6.48
CA LEU A 12 -10.22 -18.39 6.36
C LEU A 12 -10.95 -19.03 5.16
N LYS A 13 -11.58 -20.19 5.38
CA LYS A 13 -12.21 -21.02 4.32
C LYS A 13 -13.51 -20.44 3.72
N THR A 14 -14.01 -19.38 4.32
CA THR A 14 -15.27 -18.70 4.05
C THR A 14 -15.14 -17.57 3.02
N ILE A 15 -13.91 -17.19 2.67
CA ILE A 15 -13.65 -16.26 1.58
C ILE A 15 -13.95 -17.01 0.27
N PRO A 16 -14.91 -16.54 -0.54
CA PRO A 16 -15.21 -17.18 -1.82
C PRO A 16 -14.07 -16.95 -2.82
N GLY A 17 -13.91 -17.83 -3.80
CA GLY A 17 -12.93 -17.69 -4.87
C GLY A 17 -11.46 -17.88 -4.45
N GLU A 18 -10.57 -17.91 -5.43
CA GLU A 18 -9.14 -18.22 -5.23
C GLU A 18 -8.22 -17.04 -5.59
N ASN A 19 -8.79 -15.89 -5.96
CA ASN A 19 -8.03 -14.76 -6.46
C ASN A 19 -8.25 -13.51 -5.59
N SER A 20 -7.32 -13.30 -4.67
CA SER A 20 -7.27 -12.15 -3.77
C SER A 20 -5.83 -11.72 -3.53
N TYR A 21 -5.58 -10.43 -3.37
CA TYR A 21 -4.23 -9.92 -3.14
C TYR A 21 -4.20 -8.64 -2.31
N GLY A 22 -2.99 -8.26 -1.87
CA GLY A 22 -2.75 -7.02 -1.13
C GLY A 22 -3.46 -6.92 0.23
N PRO A 23 -3.38 -7.93 1.11
CA PRO A 23 -4.08 -7.91 2.38
C PRO A 23 -3.55 -6.84 3.35
N ARG A 24 -4.46 -6.23 4.10
CA ARG A 24 -4.21 -5.17 5.08
C ARG A 24 -5.00 -5.43 6.35
N TRP A 25 -4.29 -5.50 7.46
CA TRP A 25 -4.89 -5.56 8.79
C TRP A 25 -5.66 -4.28 9.11
N SER A 26 -6.84 -4.41 9.73
CA SER A 26 -7.50 -3.30 10.41
C SER A 26 -6.63 -2.80 11.57
N PRO A 27 -6.76 -1.53 11.98
CA PRO A 27 -5.98 -0.98 13.10
C PRO A 27 -6.15 -1.76 14.41
N ASP A 28 -7.32 -2.36 14.62
CA ASP A 28 -7.61 -3.17 15.80
C ASP A 28 -7.19 -4.66 15.68
N GLY A 29 -6.61 -5.04 14.53
CA GLY A 29 -6.13 -6.39 14.26
C GLY A 29 -7.22 -7.46 14.12
N LYS A 30 -8.51 -7.09 14.04
CA LYS A 30 -9.61 -8.05 14.00
C LYS A 30 -10.03 -8.45 12.59
N SER A 31 -9.66 -7.68 11.59
CA SER A 31 -10.12 -7.85 10.21
C SER A 31 -8.99 -7.72 9.20
N LEU A 32 -9.15 -8.38 8.06
CA LEU A 32 -8.32 -8.21 6.87
C LEU A 32 -9.14 -7.58 5.75
N LEU A 33 -8.58 -6.56 5.12
CA LEU A 33 -9.07 -5.92 3.91
C LEU A 33 -8.15 -6.28 2.75
N PHE A 34 -8.70 -6.58 1.57
CA PHE A 34 -7.92 -6.98 0.40
C PHE A 34 -8.66 -6.71 -0.90
N ASN A 35 -7.91 -6.68 -2.00
CA ASN A 35 -8.49 -6.79 -3.33
C ASN A 35 -8.97 -8.21 -3.56
N HIS A 36 -10.20 -8.35 -4.05
CA HIS A 36 -10.85 -9.63 -4.25
C HIS A 36 -11.50 -9.67 -5.63
N TRP A 37 -11.28 -10.75 -6.38
CA TRP A 37 -11.98 -10.98 -7.64
C TRP A 37 -13.36 -11.57 -7.37
N ASP A 38 -14.42 -10.80 -7.61
CA ASP A 38 -15.79 -11.30 -7.50
C ASP A 38 -16.23 -11.94 -8.81
N GLU A 39 -16.28 -13.27 -8.83
CA GLU A 39 -16.72 -14.07 -9.98
C GLU A 39 -18.13 -13.71 -10.47
N ARG A 40 -19.00 -13.20 -9.58
CA ARG A 40 -20.38 -12.84 -9.96
C ARG A 40 -20.42 -11.59 -10.81
N SER A 41 -19.61 -10.58 -10.48
CA SER A 41 -19.49 -9.37 -11.29
C SER A 41 -18.36 -9.42 -12.32
N SER A 42 -17.51 -10.45 -12.31
CA SER A 42 -16.29 -10.53 -13.12
C SER A 42 -15.39 -9.30 -12.97
N ASP A 43 -15.21 -8.83 -11.72
CA ASP A 43 -14.48 -7.60 -11.45
C ASP A 43 -13.83 -7.58 -10.05
N TRP A 44 -12.90 -6.65 -9.86
CA TRP A 44 -12.21 -6.37 -8.61
C TRP A 44 -13.08 -5.55 -7.65
N VAL A 45 -13.24 -6.09 -6.44
CA VAL A 45 -13.93 -5.49 -5.32
C VAL A 45 -13.05 -5.50 -4.07
N PHE A 46 -13.54 -4.90 -2.98
CA PHE A 46 -12.92 -4.98 -1.67
C PHE A 46 -13.56 -6.06 -0.82
N GLY A 47 -12.79 -7.10 -0.53
CA GLY A 47 -13.15 -8.12 0.45
C GLY A 47 -12.71 -7.73 1.84
N VAL A 48 -13.57 -7.96 2.83
CA VAL A 48 -13.23 -7.89 4.26
C VAL A 48 -13.54 -9.22 4.92
N ALA A 49 -12.53 -9.77 5.60
CA ALA A 49 -12.67 -10.99 6.38
C ALA A 49 -12.39 -10.73 7.87
N THR A 50 -13.32 -11.13 8.74
CA THR A 50 -13.15 -11.05 10.20
C THR A 50 -12.41 -12.29 10.70
N ILE A 51 -11.38 -12.12 11.53
CA ILE A 51 -10.51 -13.23 11.94
C ILE A 51 -11.19 -14.17 12.93
N ALA A 52 -12.01 -13.63 13.84
CA ALA A 52 -12.56 -14.39 14.95
C ALA A 52 -13.56 -15.47 14.51
N ASP A 53 -14.42 -15.15 13.53
CA ASP A 53 -15.50 -16.03 13.05
C ASP A 53 -15.35 -16.42 11.57
N GLY A 54 -14.40 -15.83 10.86
CA GLY A 54 -14.22 -16.04 9.42
C GLY A 54 -15.28 -15.36 8.56
N SER A 55 -16.14 -14.49 9.09
CA SER A 55 -17.15 -13.83 8.25
C SER A 55 -16.50 -13.05 7.11
N PHE A 56 -17.10 -13.11 5.92
CA PHE A 56 -16.66 -12.41 4.73
C PHE A 56 -17.77 -11.50 4.21
N ARG A 57 -17.40 -10.29 3.80
CA ARG A 57 -18.30 -9.39 3.07
C ARG A 57 -17.54 -8.52 2.08
N VAL A 58 -18.28 -7.99 1.12
CA VAL A 58 -17.78 -7.02 0.15
C VAL A 58 -18.12 -5.61 0.64
N LEU A 59 -17.15 -4.69 0.54
CA LEU A 59 -17.38 -3.26 0.73
C LEU A 59 -17.60 -2.58 -0.62
N ALA A 60 -18.44 -1.54 -0.63
CA ALA A 60 -18.81 -0.77 -1.80
C ALA A 60 -19.18 -1.66 -3.01
N PRO A 61 -20.17 -2.56 -2.88
CA PRO A 61 -20.49 -3.55 -3.91
C PRO A 61 -20.89 -2.95 -5.27
N GLU A 62 -21.35 -1.70 -5.27
CA GLU A 62 -21.67 -0.92 -6.47
C GLU A 62 -20.43 -0.44 -7.22
N GLN A 63 -19.27 -0.38 -6.56
CA GLN A 63 -18.00 0.01 -7.17
C GLN A 63 -17.28 -1.22 -7.71
N LYS A 64 -16.79 -1.09 -8.94
CA LYS A 64 -16.09 -2.11 -9.71
C LYS A 64 -14.76 -1.54 -10.20
N GLY A 65 -13.77 -2.40 -10.46
CA GLY A 65 -12.43 -1.94 -10.81
C GLY A 65 -11.78 -1.08 -9.73
N ILE A 66 -11.95 -1.44 -8.44
CA ILE A 66 -11.39 -0.69 -7.32
C ILE A 66 -10.15 -1.37 -6.72
N TYR A 67 -9.11 -0.58 -6.46
CA TYR A 67 -7.74 -1.00 -6.16
C TYR A 67 -7.15 -0.31 -4.93
N SER A 68 -5.98 -0.80 -4.51
CA SER A 68 -5.12 -0.16 -3.50
C SER A 68 -5.79 0.12 -2.14
N PRO A 69 -6.47 -0.86 -1.52
CA PRO A 69 -7.23 -0.62 -0.31
C PRO A 69 -6.33 -0.29 0.89
N PHE A 70 -6.79 0.62 1.77
CA PHE A 70 -6.17 0.85 3.07
C PHE A 70 -7.16 1.40 4.11
N TRP A 71 -6.88 1.14 5.38
CA TRP A 71 -7.69 1.62 6.50
C TRP A 71 -7.31 3.05 6.90
N SER A 72 -8.31 3.80 7.36
CA SER A 72 -8.13 4.95 8.27
C SER A 72 -7.56 4.49 9.62
N ALA A 73 -6.94 5.40 10.38
CA ALA A 73 -6.24 5.08 11.62
C ALA A 73 -7.21 4.66 12.75
N ASP A 74 -8.42 5.22 12.76
CA ASP A 74 -9.49 4.84 13.68
C ASP A 74 -10.26 3.59 13.24
N GLY A 75 -10.01 3.10 12.02
CA GLY A 75 -10.69 1.94 11.44
C GLY A 75 -12.14 2.21 10.99
N ALA A 76 -12.63 3.45 11.09
CA ALA A 76 -14.00 3.79 10.74
C ALA A 76 -14.23 3.88 9.22
N SER A 77 -13.16 4.08 8.46
CA SER A 77 -13.19 4.15 6.99
C SER A 77 -12.15 3.27 6.33
N VAL A 78 -12.48 2.84 5.12
CA VAL A 78 -11.60 2.22 4.13
C VAL A 78 -11.46 3.16 2.94
N TYR A 79 -10.26 3.28 2.39
CA TYR A 79 -9.98 4.02 1.17
C TYR A 79 -9.62 3.08 0.02
N GLY A 80 -9.84 3.53 -1.21
CA GLY A 80 -9.55 2.79 -2.44
C GLY A 80 -9.68 3.64 -3.69
N GLN A 81 -9.20 3.18 -4.84
CA GLN A 81 -9.16 3.98 -6.06
C GLN A 81 -9.42 3.19 -7.34
N ASP A 82 -9.95 3.84 -8.38
CA ASP A 82 -10.29 3.25 -9.70
C ASP A 82 -9.49 3.84 -10.88
N LEU A 83 -8.28 4.33 -10.58
CA LEU A 83 -7.33 5.04 -11.43
C LEU A 83 -7.63 6.54 -11.64
N ASP A 84 -8.85 7.00 -11.35
CA ASP A 84 -9.22 8.42 -11.47
C ASP A 84 -9.73 9.00 -10.15
N THR A 85 -10.53 8.23 -9.41
CA THR A 85 -11.20 8.65 -8.18
C THR A 85 -10.63 7.91 -6.98
N LEU A 86 -10.37 8.64 -5.91
CA LEU A 86 -10.19 8.10 -4.57
C LEU A 86 -11.53 8.09 -3.83
N TYR A 87 -11.90 6.91 -3.35
CA TYR A 87 -13.09 6.64 -2.56
C TYR A 87 -12.76 6.61 -1.08
N ARG A 88 -13.64 7.19 -0.26
CA ARG A 88 -13.76 6.86 1.17
C ARG A 88 -15.03 6.06 1.37
N ILE A 89 -14.88 4.90 1.98
CA ILE A 89 -15.92 3.91 2.22
C ILE A 89 -16.08 3.80 3.72
N ASP A 90 -17.31 3.93 4.21
CA ASP A 90 -17.61 3.66 5.61
C ASP A 90 -17.38 2.18 5.90
N ALA A 91 -16.54 1.88 6.90
CA ALA A 91 -16.12 0.52 7.15
C ALA A 91 -17.29 -0.35 7.62
N GLU A 92 -18.21 0.18 8.41
CA GLU A 92 -19.32 -0.59 8.98
C GLU A 92 -20.38 -0.93 7.92
N SER A 93 -20.97 0.09 7.31
CA SER A 93 -22.03 -0.05 6.30
C SER A 93 -21.51 -0.54 4.94
N GLY A 94 -20.23 -0.30 4.63
CA GLY A 94 -19.66 -0.54 3.31
C GLY A 94 -20.12 0.45 2.24
N ALA A 95 -20.77 1.54 2.61
CA ALA A 95 -21.21 2.57 1.67
C ALA A 95 -20.08 3.53 1.28
N VAL A 96 -20.04 3.96 0.03
CA VAL A 96 -19.17 5.07 -0.39
C VAL A 96 -19.70 6.37 0.22
N VAL A 97 -18.91 7.01 1.07
CA VAL A 97 -19.27 8.26 1.76
C VAL A 97 -18.55 9.48 1.22
N GLU A 98 -17.50 9.29 0.42
CA GLU A 98 -16.78 10.38 -0.24
C GLU A 98 -16.17 9.91 -1.57
N ARG A 99 -16.09 10.84 -2.54
CA ARG A 99 -15.39 10.69 -3.81
C ARG A 99 -14.59 11.95 -4.06
N ARG A 100 -13.31 11.82 -4.42
CA ARG A 100 -12.47 12.94 -4.84
C ARG A 100 -11.46 12.50 -5.90
N PRO A 101 -10.96 13.41 -6.75
CA PRO A 101 -9.95 13.06 -7.75
C PRO A 101 -8.72 12.44 -7.08
N LEU A 102 -8.25 11.30 -7.55
CA LEU A 102 -7.05 10.63 -7.05
C LEU A 102 -5.82 11.54 -7.21
N ALA A 103 -5.77 12.33 -8.28
CA ALA A 103 -4.74 13.33 -8.54
C ALA A 103 -4.59 14.36 -7.39
N SER A 104 -5.64 14.59 -6.58
CA SER A 104 -5.54 15.44 -5.38
C SER A 104 -4.65 14.86 -4.28
N VAL A 105 -4.38 13.55 -4.34
CA VAL A 105 -3.49 12.82 -3.43
C VAL A 105 -2.17 12.47 -4.10
N THR A 106 -2.18 12.02 -5.34
CA THR A 106 -0.95 11.56 -6.03
C THR A 106 -0.09 12.70 -6.54
N GLY A 107 -0.66 13.89 -6.75
CA GLY A 107 0.06 15.04 -7.33
C GLY A 107 0.37 14.82 -8.82
N GLY A 108 1.31 15.61 -9.35
CA GLY A 108 1.62 15.63 -10.78
C GLY A 108 2.81 14.74 -11.21
N GLU A 109 3.69 14.35 -10.29
CA GLU A 109 4.87 13.52 -10.62
C GLU A 109 4.51 12.03 -10.70
N ALA A 110 3.59 11.56 -9.86
CA ALA A 110 3.25 10.16 -9.74
C ALA A 110 2.35 9.69 -10.88
N MET A 111 2.76 8.62 -11.56
CA MET A 111 1.95 7.91 -12.54
C MET A 111 1.06 6.89 -11.82
N VAL A 112 -0.24 7.01 -12.01
CA VAL A 112 -1.25 6.16 -11.35
C VAL A 112 -1.35 4.79 -12.01
N SER A 113 -1.44 3.75 -11.18
CA SER A 113 -1.76 2.38 -11.59
C SER A 113 -2.62 1.67 -10.54
N SER A 114 -3.12 0.47 -10.85
CA SER A 114 -3.83 -0.36 -9.88
C SER A 114 -2.91 -0.95 -8.80
N ALA A 115 -1.59 -0.83 -8.96
CA ALA A 115 -0.60 -1.44 -8.10
C ALA A 115 -0.16 -0.55 -6.92
N LEU A 116 -0.61 0.72 -6.84
CA LEU A 116 -0.27 1.63 -5.74
C LEU A 116 -0.48 0.95 -4.37
N ARG A 117 0.48 1.12 -3.45
CA ARG A 117 0.37 0.70 -2.05
C ARG A 117 0.43 1.90 -1.14
N PHE A 118 -0.70 2.25 -0.55
CA PHE A 118 -0.76 3.26 0.50
C PHE A 118 -0.29 2.71 1.85
N SER A 119 0.32 3.51 2.70
CA SER A 119 0.59 3.20 4.11
C SER A 119 0.30 4.41 4.98
N LEU A 120 -0.58 4.25 5.96
CA LEU A 120 -1.01 5.32 6.85
C LEU A 120 -0.07 5.44 8.04
N SER A 121 0.27 6.67 8.44
CA SER A 121 1.04 6.91 9.66
C SER A 121 0.26 6.45 10.89
N PRO A 122 0.94 6.06 11.99
CA PRO A 122 0.25 5.58 13.20
C PRO A 122 -0.78 6.55 13.79
N ASP A 123 -0.58 7.86 13.62
CA ASP A 123 -1.49 8.93 14.05
C ASP A 123 -2.56 9.30 13.00
N GLY A 124 -2.54 8.68 11.82
CA GLY A 124 -3.47 8.94 10.73
C GLY A 124 -3.24 10.23 9.93
N THR A 125 -2.21 11.01 10.26
CA THR A 125 -2.04 12.36 9.70
C THR A 125 -1.27 12.39 8.36
N MET A 126 -0.63 11.30 7.97
CA MET A 126 0.26 11.23 6.82
C MET A 126 0.13 9.91 6.06
N TRP A 127 0.10 9.98 4.74
CA TRP A 127 -0.08 8.83 3.86
C TRP A 127 1.17 8.65 3.02
N LEU A 128 1.85 7.52 3.16
CA LEU A 128 2.84 7.08 2.18
C LEU A 128 2.12 6.40 1.04
N PHE A 129 2.67 6.50 -0.16
CA PHE A 129 2.34 5.61 -1.27
C PHE A 129 3.54 5.48 -2.20
N ASP A 130 3.65 4.34 -2.86
CA ASP A 130 4.53 4.18 -4.01
C ASP A 130 3.79 4.45 -5.31
N ALA A 131 4.51 4.93 -6.32
CA ALA A 131 3.99 5.12 -7.67
C ALA A 131 5.12 5.01 -8.70
N GLU A 132 4.75 4.73 -9.94
CA GLU A 132 5.67 4.84 -11.07
C GLU A 132 6.00 6.32 -11.34
N VAL A 133 7.21 6.57 -11.80
CA VAL A 133 7.77 7.87 -12.12
C VAL A 133 8.75 7.74 -13.28
N GLU A 134 8.97 8.83 -14.01
CA GLU A 134 10.04 8.89 -15.01
C GLU A 134 11.41 8.62 -14.36
N ASP A 135 12.24 7.77 -15.00
CA ASP A 135 13.59 7.44 -14.54
C ASP A 135 14.62 8.51 -14.94
N THR A 136 14.45 9.71 -14.40
CA THR A 136 15.41 10.82 -14.57
C THR A 136 16.79 10.50 -13.97
N GLY A 137 16.82 9.61 -12.97
CA GLY A 137 18.03 9.13 -12.30
C GLY A 137 18.86 8.12 -13.10
N LYS A 138 18.35 7.65 -14.26
CA LYS A 138 19.00 6.65 -15.14
C LYS A 138 19.40 5.37 -14.39
N LEU A 139 18.54 4.91 -13.50
CA LEU A 139 18.75 3.69 -12.74
C LEU A 139 18.49 2.44 -13.58
N MET A 140 17.51 2.53 -14.49
CA MET A 140 17.06 1.41 -15.32
C MET A 140 17.99 1.19 -16.50
N LYS A 141 18.27 -0.09 -16.81
CA LYS A 141 19.09 -0.46 -17.96
C LYS A 141 18.24 -0.43 -19.24
N HIS A 142 18.90 -0.27 -20.39
CA HIS A 142 18.28 -0.34 -21.71
C HIS A 142 17.17 0.68 -22.00
N GLY A 143 17.08 1.76 -21.22
CA GLY A 143 16.15 2.86 -21.51
C GLY A 143 14.70 2.57 -21.16
N GLU A 144 14.44 1.67 -20.20
CA GLU A 144 13.11 1.62 -19.57
C GLU A 144 12.83 2.99 -18.94
N PRO A 145 11.75 3.69 -19.35
CA PRO A 145 11.57 5.10 -19.01
C PRO A 145 11.03 5.30 -17.59
N LEU A 146 10.63 4.22 -16.91
CA LEU A 146 9.93 4.27 -15.64
C LEU A 146 10.68 3.54 -14.54
N ASN A 147 10.61 4.10 -13.35
CA ASN A 147 11.00 3.49 -12.09
C ASN A 147 9.89 3.74 -11.05
N SER A 148 10.03 3.29 -9.81
CA SER A 148 9.09 3.56 -8.72
C SER A 148 9.73 4.45 -7.64
N ALA A 149 8.91 5.30 -7.02
CA ALA A 149 9.31 6.13 -5.90
C ALA A 149 8.26 6.12 -4.79
N VAL A 150 8.68 6.43 -3.57
CA VAL A 150 7.78 6.61 -2.43
C VAL A 150 7.51 8.09 -2.22
N PHE A 151 6.23 8.42 -2.06
CA PHE A 151 5.69 9.74 -1.84
C PHE A 151 5.04 9.84 -0.46
N LEU A 152 4.89 11.08 0.00
CA LEU A 152 4.17 11.46 1.21
C LEU A 152 3.07 12.44 0.85
N HIS A 153 1.83 12.11 1.17
CA HIS A 153 0.68 13.01 1.14
C HIS A 153 0.26 13.39 2.55
N THR A 154 -0.03 14.66 2.78
CA THR A 154 -0.54 15.19 4.06
C THR A 154 -1.97 15.72 3.86
N PRO A 155 -3.00 14.98 4.29
CA PRO A 155 -4.40 15.38 4.05
C PRO A 155 -4.77 16.76 4.59
N ALA A 156 -4.16 17.19 5.70
CA ALA A 156 -4.48 18.45 6.37
C ALA A 156 -4.15 19.70 5.52
N ASP A 157 -3.10 19.65 4.69
CA ASP A 157 -2.72 20.75 3.80
C ASP A 157 -2.78 20.39 2.31
N GLY A 158 -3.13 19.15 1.99
CA GLY A 158 -3.27 18.63 0.63
C GLY A 158 -1.95 18.47 -0.12
N LYS A 159 -0.79 18.60 0.54
CA LYS A 159 0.50 18.55 -0.15
C LYS A 159 0.99 17.14 -0.33
N THR A 160 1.56 16.89 -1.50
CA THR A 160 2.24 15.66 -1.86
C THR A 160 3.68 15.94 -2.29
N ARG A 161 4.63 15.15 -1.79
CA ARG A 161 6.04 15.24 -2.17
C ARG A 161 6.72 13.87 -2.22
N ARG A 162 7.67 13.71 -3.12
CA ARG A 162 8.55 12.53 -3.17
C ARG A 162 9.48 12.48 -1.95
N LEU A 163 9.65 11.29 -1.37
CA LEU A 163 10.55 11.05 -0.23
C LEU A 163 11.85 10.34 -0.61
N THR A 164 11.83 9.52 -1.66
CA THR A 164 13.00 8.75 -2.09
C THR A 164 13.78 9.49 -3.18
N PRO A 165 15.12 9.46 -3.17
CA PRO A 165 15.93 10.07 -4.21
C PRO A 165 15.62 9.53 -5.62
N GLU A 166 15.91 10.32 -6.65
CA GLU A 166 15.84 9.91 -8.08
C GLU A 166 16.70 8.68 -8.41
N THR A 167 17.75 8.45 -7.64
CA THR A 167 18.69 7.34 -7.82
C THR A 167 18.25 6.04 -7.14
N ILE A 168 17.04 5.99 -6.56
CA ILE A 168 16.53 4.82 -5.84
C ILE A 168 15.15 4.44 -6.40
N CYS A 169 15.06 3.19 -6.87
CA CYS A 169 13.79 2.49 -7.02
C CYS A 169 13.23 2.18 -5.64
N ALA A 170 12.00 2.55 -5.36
CA ALA A 170 11.35 2.29 -4.08
C ALA A 170 9.87 1.99 -4.25
N MET A 171 9.41 0.93 -3.57
CA MET A 171 8.05 0.42 -3.60
C MET A 171 7.66 -0.19 -2.25
N HIS A 172 6.37 -0.50 -2.10
CA HIS A 172 5.83 -1.18 -0.92
C HIS A 172 6.17 -0.47 0.41
N PRO A 173 5.88 0.83 0.57
CA PRO A 173 6.21 1.55 1.78
C PRO A 173 5.40 1.05 2.97
N SER A 174 6.02 1.00 4.14
CA SER A 174 5.34 0.73 5.41
C SER A 174 5.87 1.64 6.51
N TRP A 175 4.99 2.42 7.14
CA TRP A 175 5.36 3.17 8.34
C TRP A 175 5.85 2.25 9.45
N LEU A 176 6.83 2.74 10.22
CA LEU A 176 7.19 2.17 11.51
C LEU A 176 6.30 2.76 12.61
N PRO A 177 6.06 2.02 13.71
CA PRO A 177 5.19 2.45 14.82
C PRO A 177 5.50 3.82 15.43
N GLY A 178 6.76 4.26 15.38
CA GLY A 178 7.16 5.57 15.89
C GLY A 178 6.72 6.76 15.03
N GLY A 179 6.15 6.54 13.83
CA GLY A 179 5.65 7.60 12.94
C GLY A 179 6.71 8.53 12.35
N ARG A 180 8.00 8.25 12.59
CA ARG A 180 9.13 9.06 12.11
C ARG A 180 9.88 8.46 10.94
N GLU A 181 9.71 7.17 10.75
CA GLU A 181 10.47 6.38 9.79
C GLU A 181 9.57 5.35 9.13
N PHE A 182 10.02 4.90 7.97
CA PHE A 182 9.32 3.90 7.18
C PHE A 182 10.31 2.91 6.57
N LEU A 183 9.78 1.74 6.27
CA LEU A 183 10.41 0.71 5.47
C LEU A 183 9.96 0.84 4.02
N PHE A 184 10.79 0.40 3.09
CA PHE A 184 10.39 0.19 1.69
C PHE A 184 11.25 -0.90 1.06
N ALA A 185 10.70 -1.60 0.08
CA ALA A 185 11.46 -2.47 -0.81
C ALA A 185 12.02 -1.65 -1.97
N GLY A 186 13.22 -1.94 -2.43
CA GLY A 186 13.81 -1.18 -3.53
C GLY A 186 15.24 -1.53 -3.85
N TYR A 187 15.87 -0.70 -4.65
CA TYR A 187 17.28 -0.82 -4.99
C TYR A 187 17.87 0.51 -5.46
N GLY A 188 19.15 0.73 -5.17
CA GLY A 188 19.95 1.81 -5.74
C GLY A 188 21.04 1.30 -6.68
N PRO A 189 22.01 2.15 -7.07
CA PRO A 189 23.03 1.79 -8.06
C PRO A 189 23.98 0.66 -7.60
N LYS A 190 24.12 0.46 -6.28
CA LYS A 190 24.92 -0.63 -5.71
C LYS A 190 24.17 -1.96 -5.79
N GLU A 191 22.90 -1.95 -5.42
CA GLU A 191 22.00 -3.09 -5.45
C GLU A 191 21.76 -3.59 -6.88
N ALA A 192 21.56 -2.66 -7.83
CA ALA A 192 21.37 -2.98 -9.26
C ALA A 192 22.56 -3.69 -9.93
N LYS A 193 23.73 -3.72 -9.29
CA LYS A 193 24.93 -4.43 -9.76
C LYS A 193 25.08 -5.83 -9.15
N ARG A 194 24.22 -6.23 -8.22
CA ARG A 194 24.27 -7.55 -7.59
C ARG A 194 23.89 -8.63 -8.59
N LYS A 195 24.45 -9.83 -8.40
CA LYS A 195 24.02 -11.03 -9.11
C LYS A 195 22.77 -11.57 -8.42
N GLY A 196 21.66 -11.68 -9.15
CA GLY A 196 20.36 -12.08 -8.59
C GLY A 196 19.38 -10.91 -8.51
N SER A 197 18.44 -10.97 -7.57
CA SER A 197 17.48 -9.88 -7.36
C SER A 197 18.21 -8.61 -6.88
N PRO A 198 17.88 -7.43 -7.43
CA PRO A 198 18.39 -6.18 -6.90
C PRO A 198 17.66 -5.78 -5.60
N PHE A 199 16.46 -6.31 -5.36
CA PHE A 199 15.59 -5.85 -4.28
C PHE A 199 16.16 -6.08 -2.89
N ALA A 200 15.95 -5.09 -2.05
CA ALA A 200 16.34 -5.07 -0.66
C ALA A 200 15.35 -4.24 0.16
N ILE A 201 15.29 -4.49 1.46
CA ILE A 201 14.49 -3.69 2.38
C ILE A 201 15.38 -2.60 2.98
N PHE A 202 14.92 -1.37 2.88
CA PHE A 202 15.56 -0.19 3.41
C PHE A 202 14.70 0.46 4.49
N ARG A 203 15.34 1.25 5.35
CA ARG A 203 14.72 2.15 6.33
C ARG A 203 15.13 3.59 6.05
N ARG A 204 14.19 4.53 6.18
CA ARG A 204 14.40 5.96 5.95
C ARG A 204 13.44 6.78 6.83
N GLY A 205 13.87 7.96 7.30
CA GLY A 205 12.95 8.92 7.94
C GLY A 205 12.28 9.84 6.94
N PHE A 206 11.07 10.30 7.28
CA PHE A 206 10.27 11.15 6.39
C PHE A 206 10.82 12.58 6.26
N ASP A 207 11.69 12.97 7.20
CA ASP A 207 12.35 14.27 7.33
C ASP A 207 13.63 14.41 6.47
N GLY A 208 13.89 13.45 5.58
CA GLY A 208 15.04 13.49 4.66
C GLY A 208 16.32 12.85 5.20
N THR A 209 16.25 12.15 6.33
CA THR A 209 17.35 11.36 6.91
C THR A 209 17.91 10.29 5.96
N LYS A 210 19.10 9.77 6.28
CA LYS A 210 19.84 8.80 5.46
C LYS A 210 19.07 7.48 5.29
N THR A 211 19.04 6.98 4.06
CA THR A 211 18.55 5.64 3.74
C THR A 211 19.53 4.56 4.23
N THR A 212 19.03 3.59 4.98
CA THR A 212 19.81 2.48 5.57
C THR A 212 19.32 1.14 5.03
N LEU A 213 20.22 0.31 4.52
CA LEU A 213 19.93 -1.07 4.11
C LEU A 213 19.71 -1.94 5.35
N LEU A 214 18.61 -2.70 5.40
CA LEU A 214 18.30 -3.62 6.49
C LEU A 214 18.42 -5.08 6.07
N ILE A 215 17.78 -5.47 4.97
CA ILE A 215 17.69 -6.86 4.50
C ILE A 215 18.05 -6.91 3.02
N LYS A 216 18.91 -7.85 2.63
CA LYS A 216 19.20 -8.15 1.22
C LYS A 216 18.18 -9.16 0.69
N ASP A 217 17.87 -9.09 -0.60
CA ASP A 217 16.96 -10.03 -1.28
C ASP A 217 15.58 -10.09 -0.61
N GLY A 218 15.13 -8.95 -0.10
CA GLY A 218 13.85 -8.79 0.61
C GLY A 218 12.90 -7.89 -0.16
N ASP A 219 11.61 -8.14 0.00
CA ASP A 219 10.53 -7.40 -0.64
C ASP A 219 9.30 -7.32 0.29
N SER A 220 8.37 -6.43 -0.04
CA SER A 220 7.05 -6.30 0.58
C SER A 220 7.09 -6.15 2.11
N PRO A 221 7.89 -5.21 2.66
CA PRO A 221 7.98 -5.03 4.10
C PRO A 221 6.64 -4.55 4.66
N SER A 222 6.33 -5.00 5.87
CA SER A 222 5.26 -4.44 6.69
C SER A 222 5.74 -4.28 8.12
N ALA A 223 5.21 -3.29 8.81
CA ALA A 223 5.39 -3.09 10.23
C ALA A 223 4.05 -2.73 10.85
N GLY A 224 3.77 -3.33 12.00
CA GLY A 224 2.61 -3.04 12.85
C GLY A 224 3.08 -2.62 14.24
N LEU A 225 2.14 -2.10 15.04
CA LEU A 225 2.31 -1.87 16.48
C LEU A 225 2.48 -3.19 17.24
#